data_AF-A0A931XWH4-F1
#
_entry.id   AF-A0A931XWH4-F1
#
_cell.length_a   1.000
_cell.length_b   1.000
_cell.length_c   1.000
_cell.angle_alpha   90.00
_cell.angle_beta   90.00
_cell.angle_gamma   90.00
#
_symmetry.space_group_name_H-M   'P 1'
#
loop_
_entity.id
_entity.type
_entity.pdbx_description
1 polymer ?
#
loop_
_entity_poly.entity_id
_entity_poly.type
_entity_poly.pdbx_seq_one_letter_code
_entity_poly.pdbx_strand_id
1 'polypeptide(L)'
;MEVGDVREAIASIAGVATLARAQGVGPKALRDLLPGLRSTCLAVPAIVAAALVQACDVVALATGLEVDSRSALEALVAAARRSASEVLAAIEAAEQKGLGARTRLTLQAACDRTVEELARVRHAIELLQRASLGEPLPIALDDLLGELDGDELGGTPVELWLLGDLDQTVIVQPRIALAVMLGALAHVRALAGGTAFVAVTSATAERVSVTFRRRAADDPEGELIRVTVPDEVAYDQLVLRLAAATLAAPLVIDGRAVRLDLLRA
;
A
#
# COMPACT_ATOMS: atom_id res chain seq x y z
N MET A 1 4.65 21.44 -0.67
CA MET A 1 3.96 20.72 0.42
C MET A 1 4.65 19.39 0.54
N GLU A 2 5.20 19.11 1.73
CA GLU A 2 6.03 17.94 2.00
C GLU A 2 5.23 16.94 2.84
N VAL A 3 5.73 15.70 3.00
CA VAL A 3 5.17 14.70 3.92
C VAL A 3 4.97 15.27 5.34
N GLY A 4 5.73 16.32 5.70
CA GLY A 4 5.55 17.12 6.92
C GLY A 4 4.12 17.63 7.12
N ASP A 5 3.44 18.08 6.06
CA ASP A 5 2.08 18.63 6.16
C ASP A 5 1.05 17.52 6.51
N VAL A 6 1.26 16.30 5.99
CA VAL A 6 0.46 15.12 6.35
C VAL A 6 0.71 14.73 7.82
N ARG A 7 1.98 14.80 8.27
CA ARG A 7 2.34 14.52 9.67
C ARG A 7 1.70 15.53 10.63
N GLU A 8 1.67 16.80 10.26
CA GLU A 8 1.02 17.85 11.05
C GLU A 8 -0.49 17.63 11.14
N ALA A 9 -1.15 17.28 10.02
CA ALA A 9 -2.56 16.94 10.02
C ALA A 9 -2.88 15.74 10.94
N ILE A 10 -2.06 14.68 10.87
CA ILE A 10 -2.18 13.52 11.77
C ILE A 10 -2.02 13.96 13.23
N ALA A 11 -0.99 14.76 13.55
CA ALA A 11 -0.72 15.22 14.91
C ALA A 11 -1.88 16.08 15.46
N SER A 12 -2.46 16.95 14.64
CA SER A 12 -3.63 17.77 14.99
C SER A 12 -4.84 16.89 15.35
N ILE A 13 -5.17 15.91 14.50
CA ILE A 13 -6.30 14.99 14.73
C ILE A 13 -6.05 14.11 15.96
N ALA A 14 -4.84 13.55 16.09
CA ALA A 14 -4.44 12.74 17.24
C ALA A 14 -4.45 13.53 18.56
N GLY A 15 -4.11 14.82 18.52
CA GLY A 15 -4.21 15.72 19.66
C GLY A 15 -5.64 15.82 20.20
N VAL A 16 -6.62 15.97 19.30
CA VAL A 16 -8.03 16.00 19.71
C VAL A 16 -8.50 14.65 20.25
N ALA A 17 -8.10 13.53 19.65
CA ALA A 17 -8.40 12.19 20.18
C ALA A 17 -7.84 11.99 21.61
N THR A 18 -6.61 12.45 21.84
CA THR A 18 -5.94 12.39 23.15
C THR A 18 -6.68 13.22 24.20
N LEU A 19 -7.05 14.46 23.85
CA LEU A 19 -7.84 15.32 24.74
C LEU A 19 -9.24 14.76 24.99
N ALA A 20 -9.84 14.11 24.00
CA ALA A 20 -11.11 13.42 24.15
C ALA A 20 -11.01 12.22 25.10
N ARG A 21 -9.84 11.60 25.29
CA ARG A 21 -9.63 10.55 26.32
C ARG A 21 -9.38 11.09 27.73
N ALA A 22 -8.80 12.28 27.85
CA ALA A 22 -8.32 12.80 29.13
C ALA A 22 -9.47 13.11 30.11
N GLN A 23 -9.41 12.52 31.32
CA GLN A 23 -10.44 12.64 32.35
C GLN A 23 -10.60 14.07 32.91
N GLY A 24 -9.58 14.92 32.78
CA GLY A 24 -9.60 16.33 33.22
C GLY A 24 -10.08 17.33 32.17
N VAL A 25 -10.34 16.91 30.92
CA VAL A 25 -10.76 17.82 29.85
C VAL A 25 -12.27 17.95 29.83
N GLY A 26 -12.76 19.14 30.18
CA GLY A 26 -14.18 19.47 30.13
C GLY A 26 -14.73 19.62 28.71
N PRO A 27 -16.06 19.52 28.52
CA PRO A 27 -16.69 19.60 27.19
C PRO A 27 -16.50 20.96 26.52
N LYS A 28 -16.29 22.04 27.29
CA LYS A 28 -15.97 23.37 26.75
C LYS A 28 -14.63 23.37 26.01
N ALA A 29 -13.58 22.81 26.62
CA ALA A 29 -12.25 22.75 26.01
C ALA A 29 -12.24 21.96 24.70
N LEU A 30 -12.97 20.84 24.63
CA LEU A 30 -13.12 20.09 23.37
C LEU A 30 -13.91 20.87 22.31
N ARG A 31 -14.94 21.62 22.74
CA ARG A 31 -15.75 22.44 21.83
C ARG A 31 -14.91 23.52 21.15
N ASP A 32 -14.02 24.16 21.90
CA ASP A 32 -13.15 25.23 21.42
C ASP A 32 -12.16 24.73 20.35
N LEU A 33 -11.89 23.42 20.28
CA LEU A 33 -11.01 22.79 19.30
C LEU A 33 -11.71 22.31 18.02
N LEU A 34 -13.05 22.18 18.04
CA LEU A 34 -13.81 21.67 16.89
C LEU A 34 -13.61 22.49 15.59
N PRO A 35 -13.56 23.84 15.63
CA PRO A 35 -13.32 24.62 14.41
C PRO A 35 -11.96 24.34 13.77
N GLY A 36 -10.92 24.20 14.61
CA GLY A 36 -9.57 23.85 14.15
C GLY A 36 -9.54 22.45 13.53
N LEU A 37 -10.11 21.46 14.22
CA LEU A 37 -10.22 20.09 13.71
C LEU A 37 -10.98 20.03 12.38
N ARG A 38 -12.10 20.76 12.27
CA ARG A 38 -12.89 20.86 11.03
C ARG A 38 -12.03 21.41 9.89
N SER A 39 -11.30 22.50 10.13
CA SER A 39 -10.39 23.08 9.13
C SER A 39 -9.32 22.08 8.69
N THR A 40 -8.70 21.35 9.63
CA THR A 40 -7.73 20.30 9.32
C THR A 40 -8.34 19.21 8.45
N CYS A 41 -9.50 18.67 8.84
CA CYS A 41 -10.17 17.60 8.08
C CYS A 41 -10.59 18.03 6.67
N LEU A 42 -11.01 19.29 6.49
CA LEU A 42 -11.32 19.83 5.17
C LEU A 42 -10.07 19.96 4.27
N ALA A 43 -8.91 20.24 4.86
CA ALA A 43 -7.65 20.40 4.13
C ALA A 43 -6.95 19.07 3.79
N VAL A 44 -7.18 18.00 4.59
CA VAL A 44 -6.51 16.69 4.46
C VAL A 44 -6.47 16.15 3.01
N PRO A 45 -7.57 16.12 2.23
CA PRO A 45 -7.51 15.58 0.87
C PRO A 45 -6.59 16.37 -0.05
N ALA A 46 -6.55 17.70 0.09
CA ALA A 46 -5.69 18.57 -0.71
C ALA A 46 -4.21 18.42 -0.29
N ILE A 47 -3.94 18.28 1.02
CA ILE A 47 -2.60 18.02 1.55
C ILE A 47 -2.06 16.70 0.99
N VAL A 48 -2.85 15.63 1.07
CA VAL A 48 -2.48 14.29 0.54
C VAL A 48 -2.26 14.34 -0.97
N ALA A 49 -3.16 14.99 -1.72
CA ALA A 49 -3.00 15.14 -3.17
C ALA A 49 -1.69 15.84 -3.52
N ALA A 50 -1.37 16.97 -2.87
CA ALA A 50 -0.16 17.72 -3.15
C ALA A 50 1.12 16.95 -2.81
N ALA A 51 1.11 16.14 -1.74
CA ALA A 51 2.24 15.30 -1.36
C ALA A 51 2.47 14.14 -2.36
N LEU A 52 1.42 13.66 -3.02
CA LEU A 52 1.48 12.54 -3.96
C LEU A 52 1.79 12.95 -5.39
N VAL A 53 1.29 14.09 -5.87
CA VAL A 53 1.41 14.50 -7.28
C VAL A 53 2.85 14.43 -7.77
N GLN A 54 3.82 14.96 -7.02
CA GLN A 54 5.22 14.93 -7.43
C GLN A 54 5.79 13.50 -7.51
N ALA A 55 5.45 12.63 -6.55
CA ALA A 55 5.90 11.25 -6.56
C ALA A 55 5.27 10.49 -7.74
N CYS A 56 3.96 10.64 -7.96
CA CYS A 56 3.25 10.01 -9.07
C CYS A 56 3.74 10.51 -10.44
N ASP A 57 4.04 11.80 -10.60
CA ASP A 57 4.57 12.35 -11.86
C ASP A 57 5.96 11.79 -12.18
N VAL A 58 6.86 11.73 -11.19
CA VAL A 58 8.20 11.15 -11.35
C VAL A 58 8.10 9.66 -11.70
N VAL A 59 7.21 8.93 -11.02
CA VAL A 59 6.99 7.50 -11.25
C VAL A 59 6.41 7.26 -12.65
N ALA A 60 5.40 8.02 -13.04
CA ALA A 60 4.79 7.94 -14.36
C ALA A 60 5.83 8.17 -15.47
N LEU A 61 6.65 9.24 -15.35
CA LEU A 61 7.71 9.56 -16.31
C LEU A 61 8.82 8.49 -16.36
N ALA A 62 9.19 7.93 -15.21
CA ALA A 62 10.29 6.97 -15.13
C ALA A 62 9.91 5.54 -15.55
N THR A 63 8.62 5.18 -15.42
CA THR A 63 8.17 3.79 -15.59
C THR A 63 7.20 3.58 -16.76
N GLY A 64 6.56 4.64 -17.26
CA GLY A 64 5.48 4.57 -18.26
C GLY A 64 4.17 4.04 -17.69
N LEU A 65 3.95 4.17 -16.37
CA LEU A 65 2.75 3.72 -15.66
C LEU A 65 1.82 4.91 -15.35
N GLU A 66 1.46 5.73 -16.35
CA GLU A 66 0.66 6.95 -16.13
C GLU A 66 -0.73 6.64 -15.56
N VAL A 67 -1.37 5.57 -16.04
CA VAL A 67 -2.73 5.18 -15.63
C VAL A 67 -2.72 4.68 -14.19
N ASP A 68 -1.82 3.77 -13.84
CA ASP A 68 -1.74 3.19 -12.50
C ASP A 68 -1.32 4.23 -11.46
N SER A 69 -0.39 5.12 -11.82
CA SER A 69 0.02 6.24 -10.98
C SER A 69 -1.16 7.17 -10.65
N ARG A 70 -2.02 7.44 -11.63
CA ARG A 70 -3.23 8.26 -11.44
C ARG A 70 -4.26 7.52 -10.60
N SER A 71 -4.50 6.24 -10.87
CA SER A 71 -5.44 5.42 -10.10
C SER A 71 -5.04 5.32 -8.63
N ALA A 72 -3.75 5.13 -8.33
CA ALA A 72 -3.24 5.11 -6.96
C ALA A 72 -3.38 6.48 -6.27
N LEU A 73 -3.08 7.57 -6.97
CA LEU A 73 -3.31 8.94 -6.47
C LEU A 73 -4.79 9.14 -6.09
N GLU A 74 -5.70 8.81 -7.01
CA GLU A 74 -7.15 8.95 -6.79
C GLU A 74 -7.62 8.09 -5.62
N ALA A 75 -7.14 6.84 -5.52
CA ALA A 75 -7.47 5.92 -4.43
C ALA A 75 -7.03 6.44 -3.06
N LEU A 76 -5.79 6.94 -2.94
CA LEU A 76 -5.25 7.48 -1.68
C LEU A 76 -5.95 8.79 -1.27
N VAL A 77 -6.22 9.68 -2.22
CA VAL A 77 -6.98 10.91 -1.96
C VAL A 77 -8.42 10.57 -1.55
N ALA A 78 -9.04 9.58 -2.18
CA ALA A 78 -10.38 9.11 -1.81
C ALA A 78 -10.40 8.49 -0.41
N ALA A 79 -9.38 7.70 -0.04
CA ALA A 79 -9.24 7.15 1.31
C ALA A 79 -9.14 8.26 2.36
N ALA A 80 -8.22 9.21 2.17
CA ALA A 80 -8.06 10.37 3.05
C ALA A 80 -9.35 11.19 3.18
N ARG A 81 -10.08 11.40 2.07
CA ARG A 81 -11.38 12.09 2.06
C ARG A 81 -12.45 11.34 2.84
N ARG A 82 -12.57 10.02 2.67
CA ARG A 82 -13.56 9.21 3.40
C ARG A 82 -13.32 9.31 4.91
N SER A 83 -12.08 9.11 5.36
CA SER A 83 -11.73 9.18 6.79
C SER A 83 -11.91 10.58 7.37
N ALA A 84 -11.53 11.63 6.65
CA ALA A 84 -11.80 13.00 7.08
C ALA A 84 -13.31 13.29 7.22
N SER A 85 -14.13 12.74 6.31
CA SER A 85 -15.60 12.91 6.34
C SER A 85 -16.24 12.25 7.56
N GLU A 86 -15.70 11.13 8.06
CA GLU A 86 -16.17 10.52 9.32
C GLU A 86 -15.97 11.45 10.52
N VAL A 87 -14.83 12.14 10.58
CA VAL A 87 -14.53 13.10 11.64
C VAL A 87 -15.45 14.32 11.52
N LEU A 88 -15.65 14.85 10.30
CA LEU A 88 -16.57 15.96 10.05
C LEU A 88 -18.00 15.63 10.49
N ALA A 89 -18.49 14.43 10.19
CA ALA A 89 -19.81 13.98 10.64
C ALA A 89 -19.89 13.88 12.17
N ALA A 90 -18.81 13.44 12.83
CA ALA A 90 -18.75 13.39 14.30
C ALA A 90 -18.72 14.81 14.92
N ILE A 91 -18.03 15.77 14.30
CA ILE A 91 -18.03 17.18 14.69
C ILE A 91 -19.45 17.76 14.60
N GLU A 92 -20.12 17.57 13.46
CA GLU A 92 -21.49 18.04 13.26
C GLU A 92 -22.46 17.47 14.28
N ALA A 93 -22.35 16.17 14.58
CA ALA A 93 -23.15 15.54 15.62
C ALA A 93 -22.87 16.12 17.02
N ALA A 94 -21.60 16.45 17.32
CA ALA A 94 -21.20 17.07 18.58
C ALA A 94 -21.67 18.53 18.73
N GLU A 95 -21.72 19.28 17.63
CA GLU A 95 -22.26 20.65 17.61
C GLU A 95 -23.79 20.65 17.76
N GLN A 96 -24.50 19.77 17.07
CA GLN A 96 -25.96 19.70 17.10
C GLN A 96 -26.51 19.17 18.43
N LYS A 97 -25.89 18.12 18.99
CA LYS A 97 -26.37 17.44 20.20
C LYS A 97 -25.65 17.87 21.48
N GLY A 98 -24.60 18.66 21.34
CA GLY A 98 -23.66 18.98 22.41
C GLY A 98 -22.62 17.88 22.66
N LEU A 99 -21.50 18.28 23.27
CA LEU A 99 -20.42 17.39 23.70
C LEU A 99 -20.77 16.71 25.04
N GLY A 100 -21.50 15.59 24.95
CA GLY A 100 -21.73 14.65 26.05
C GLY A 100 -20.86 13.40 25.91
N ALA A 101 -21.01 12.43 26.82
CA ALA A 101 -20.19 11.22 26.83
C ALA A 101 -20.25 10.45 25.50
N ARG A 102 -21.44 10.30 24.90
CA ARG A 102 -21.63 9.56 23.64
C ARG A 102 -21.00 10.26 22.44
N THR A 103 -21.29 11.56 22.24
CA THR A 103 -20.71 12.32 21.12
C THR A 103 -19.19 12.47 21.25
N ARG A 104 -18.69 12.57 22.48
CA ARG A 104 -17.25 12.53 22.78
C ARG A 104 -16.60 11.20 22.37
N LEU A 105 -17.19 10.06 22.73
CA LEU A 105 -16.69 8.74 22.32
C LEU A 105 -16.74 8.56 20.79
N THR A 106 -17.81 9.02 20.14
CA THR A 106 -17.93 8.97 18.68
C THR A 106 -16.86 9.82 17.99
N LEU A 107 -16.64 11.05 18.48
CA LEU A 107 -15.59 11.93 17.96
C LEU A 107 -14.20 11.32 18.14
N GLN A 108 -13.93 10.76 19.33
CA GLN A 108 -12.67 10.08 19.62
C GLN A 108 -12.44 8.91 18.66
N ALA A 109 -13.42 8.00 18.52
CA ALA A 109 -13.30 6.83 17.66
C ALA A 109 -13.11 7.22 16.18
N ALA A 110 -13.78 8.27 15.70
CA ALA A 110 -13.56 8.79 14.36
C ALA A 110 -12.15 9.35 14.19
N CYS A 111 -11.64 10.11 15.17
CA CYS A 111 -10.27 10.64 15.12
C CYS A 111 -9.22 9.52 15.16
N ASP A 112 -9.39 8.52 16.05
CA ASP A 112 -8.47 7.38 16.17
C ASP A 112 -8.38 6.61 14.83
N ARG A 113 -9.53 6.27 14.21
CA ARG A 113 -9.55 5.60 12.90
C ARG A 113 -8.94 6.45 11.78
N THR A 114 -9.20 7.75 11.77
CA THR A 114 -8.64 8.65 10.75
C THR A 114 -7.14 8.82 10.91
N VAL A 115 -6.62 8.82 12.14
CA VAL A 115 -5.16 8.82 12.40
C VAL A 115 -4.52 7.55 11.85
N GLU A 116 -5.12 6.38 12.08
CA GLU A 116 -4.63 5.11 11.55
C GLU A 116 -4.64 5.08 10.02
N GLU A 117 -5.72 5.51 9.37
CA GLU A 117 -5.79 5.57 7.92
C GLU A 117 -4.78 6.57 7.33
N LEU A 118 -4.69 7.78 7.89
CA LEU A 118 -3.74 8.77 7.41
C LEU A 118 -2.29 8.36 7.66
N ALA A 119 -2.01 7.59 8.70
CA ALA A 119 -0.69 7.00 8.92
C ALA A 119 -0.35 5.98 7.81
N ARG A 120 -1.32 5.16 7.37
CA ARG A 120 -1.15 4.26 6.22
C ARG A 120 -0.93 5.03 4.92
N VAL A 121 -1.73 6.07 4.67
CA VAL A 121 -1.56 6.95 3.50
C VAL A 121 -0.18 7.61 3.51
N ARG A 122 0.27 8.15 4.66
CA ARG A 122 1.60 8.73 4.81
C ARG A 122 2.69 7.73 4.49
N HIS A 123 2.58 6.51 5.01
CA HIS A 123 3.54 5.44 4.76
C HIS A 123 3.62 5.09 3.28
N ALA A 124 2.48 4.99 2.58
CA ALA A 124 2.45 4.80 1.13
C ALA A 124 3.16 5.95 0.37
N ILE A 125 2.93 7.21 0.77
CA ILE A 125 3.63 8.37 0.20
C ILE A 125 5.14 8.26 0.38
N GLU A 126 5.59 7.93 1.60
CA GLU A 126 7.02 7.79 1.92
C GLU A 126 7.69 6.70 1.07
N LEU A 127 7.01 5.57 0.84
CA LEU A 127 7.53 4.50 -0.02
C LEU A 127 7.61 4.91 -1.49
N LEU A 128 6.54 5.53 -2.03
CA LEU A 128 6.53 6.02 -3.40
C LEU A 128 7.67 7.03 -3.64
N GLN A 129 7.91 7.92 -2.67
CA GLN A 129 9.03 8.87 -2.72
C GLN A 129 10.38 8.15 -2.72
N ARG A 130 10.60 7.19 -1.79
CA ARG A 130 11.85 6.44 -1.74
C ARG A 130 12.11 5.63 -3.02
N ALA A 131 11.09 4.97 -3.56
CA ALA A 131 11.23 4.26 -4.82
C ALA A 131 11.49 5.20 -5.99
N SER A 132 10.89 6.40 -6.01
CA SER A 132 11.17 7.42 -7.03
C SER A 132 12.62 7.93 -6.98
N LEU A 133 13.28 7.84 -5.82
CA LEU A 133 14.70 8.14 -5.63
C LEU A 133 15.62 6.95 -5.98
N GLY A 134 15.05 5.83 -6.43
CA GLY A 134 15.81 4.64 -6.78
C GLY A 134 16.22 3.79 -5.57
N GLU A 135 15.61 3.99 -4.40
CA GLU A 135 15.88 3.14 -3.24
C GLU A 135 15.19 1.77 -3.40
N PRO A 136 15.91 0.65 -3.17
CA PRO A 136 15.29 -0.67 -3.11
C PRO A 136 14.24 -0.70 -2.00
N LEU A 137 13.09 -1.32 -2.29
CA LEU A 137 12.01 -1.40 -1.34
C LEU A 137 11.72 -2.84 -0.91
N PRO A 138 11.42 -3.03 0.38
CA PRO A 138 10.87 -4.28 0.89
C PRO A 138 9.40 -4.41 0.51
N ILE A 139 9.06 -5.52 -0.11
CA ILE A 139 7.71 -5.86 -0.54
C ILE A 139 7.39 -7.27 0.00
N ALA A 140 6.17 -7.48 0.47
CA ALA A 140 5.73 -8.82 0.83
C ALA A 140 5.73 -9.70 -0.42
N LEU A 141 6.25 -10.92 -0.29
CA LEU A 141 6.37 -11.82 -1.43
C LEU A 141 4.99 -12.18 -2.01
N ASP A 142 3.96 -12.34 -1.17
CA ASP A 142 2.56 -12.46 -1.61
C ASP A 142 2.15 -11.28 -2.50
N ASP A 143 2.30 -10.02 -2.06
CA ASP A 143 1.92 -8.85 -2.87
C ASP A 143 2.65 -8.81 -4.23
N LEU A 144 3.93 -9.20 -4.26
CA LEU A 144 4.71 -9.30 -5.49
C LEU A 144 4.19 -10.40 -6.42
N LEU A 145 3.74 -11.53 -5.86
CA LEU A 145 3.19 -12.67 -6.61
C LEU A 145 1.76 -12.40 -7.07
N GLY A 146 0.96 -11.69 -6.27
CA GLY A 146 -0.41 -11.28 -6.62
C GLY A 146 -0.45 -10.35 -7.84
N GLU A 147 0.56 -9.50 -8.04
CA GLU A 147 0.66 -8.68 -9.26
C GLU A 147 0.99 -9.50 -10.52
N LEU A 148 1.51 -10.72 -10.35
CA LEU A 148 1.67 -11.68 -11.46
C LEU A 148 0.36 -12.45 -11.73
N ASP A 149 -0.56 -12.48 -10.76
CA ASP A 149 -1.87 -13.13 -10.83
C ASP A 149 -2.88 -12.22 -11.56
N GLY A 150 -2.71 -12.09 -12.87
CA GLY A 150 -3.49 -11.18 -13.73
C GLY A 150 -4.28 -11.91 -14.83
N ASP A 151 -5.59 -11.69 -14.86
CA ASP A 151 -6.52 -12.26 -15.85
C ASP A 151 -6.59 -11.45 -17.19
N GLU A 152 -5.98 -10.26 -17.27
CA GLU A 152 -6.33 -9.27 -18.31
C GLU A 152 -5.31 -9.07 -19.45
N LEU A 153 -4.26 -9.89 -19.55
CA LEU A 153 -3.22 -9.65 -20.57
C LEU A 153 -3.53 -10.21 -21.97
N GLY A 154 -4.67 -10.89 -22.17
CA GLY A 154 -5.01 -11.56 -23.42
C GLY A 154 -4.10 -12.75 -23.73
N GLY A 155 -4.64 -13.96 -23.70
CA GLY A 155 -3.88 -15.19 -23.94
C GLY A 155 -4.43 -16.38 -23.16
N THR A 156 -3.64 -17.46 -23.11
CA THR A 156 -3.98 -18.69 -22.40
C THR A 156 -3.54 -18.59 -20.92
N PRO A 157 -4.46 -18.76 -19.96
CA PRO A 157 -4.11 -18.80 -18.55
C PRO A 157 -3.30 -20.05 -18.21
N VAL A 158 -2.20 -19.88 -17.50
CA VAL A 158 -1.34 -20.96 -17.00
C VAL A 158 -1.30 -20.91 -15.48
N GLU A 159 -1.73 -22.00 -14.84
CA GLU A 159 -1.58 -22.18 -13.40
C GLU A 159 -0.14 -22.58 -13.07
N LEU A 160 0.53 -21.75 -12.26
CA LEU A 160 1.85 -22.00 -11.72
C LEU A 160 1.71 -22.41 -10.25
N TRP A 161 2.38 -23.51 -9.90
CA TRP A 161 2.52 -23.95 -8.52
C TRP A 161 3.73 -23.31 -7.87
N LEU A 162 3.51 -22.77 -6.68
CA LEU A 162 4.52 -22.05 -5.90
C LEU A 162 5.05 -22.95 -4.78
N LEU A 163 6.38 -23.01 -4.68
CA LEU A 163 7.08 -23.75 -3.63
C LEU A 163 8.10 -22.84 -2.95
N GLY A 164 7.93 -22.59 -1.66
CA GLY A 164 8.83 -21.72 -0.89
C GLY A 164 8.16 -21.19 0.38
N ASP A 165 8.85 -20.31 1.09
CA ASP A 165 8.32 -19.55 2.22
C ASP A 165 7.75 -18.23 1.68
N LEU A 166 6.43 -18.18 1.49
CA LEU A 166 5.71 -17.10 0.81
C LEU A 166 5.35 -15.93 1.75
N ASP A 167 5.43 -16.15 3.06
CA ASP A 167 5.16 -15.14 4.10
C ASP A 167 6.34 -14.18 4.34
N GLN A 168 7.31 -14.15 3.41
CA GLN A 168 8.55 -13.41 3.56
C GLN A 168 8.46 -12.01 2.94
N THR A 169 9.25 -11.08 3.49
CA THR A 169 9.49 -9.77 2.88
C THR A 169 10.80 -9.80 2.10
N VAL A 170 10.77 -9.31 0.87
CA VAL A 170 11.91 -9.36 -0.07
C VAL A 170 12.29 -7.97 -0.57
N ILE A 171 13.58 -7.75 -0.83
CA ILE A 171 14.08 -6.50 -1.39
C ILE A 171 13.89 -6.48 -2.91
N VAL A 172 13.20 -5.46 -3.39
CA VAL A 172 12.75 -5.30 -4.78
C VAL A 172 13.37 -4.07 -5.42
N GLN A 173 13.70 -4.18 -6.71
CA GLN A 173 14.18 -3.04 -7.50
C GLN A 173 13.10 -1.95 -7.57
N PRO A 174 13.47 -0.66 -7.53
CA PRO A 174 12.50 0.43 -7.39
C PRO A 174 11.40 0.43 -8.43
N ARG A 175 11.72 0.14 -9.70
CA ARG A 175 10.74 0.08 -10.79
C ARG A 175 9.65 -0.98 -10.59
N ILE A 176 10.04 -2.14 -10.08
CA ILE A 176 9.11 -3.25 -9.81
C ILE A 176 8.31 -2.94 -8.55
N ALA A 177 8.98 -2.44 -7.51
CA ALA A 177 8.31 -2.02 -6.28
C ALA A 177 7.25 -0.95 -6.57
N LEU A 178 7.54 0.00 -7.47
CA LEU A 178 6.57 1.00 -7.92
C LEU A 178 5.37 0.36 -8.62
N ALA A 179 5.59 -0.55 -9.56
CA ALA A 179 4.49 -1.23 -10.24
C ALA A 179 3.58 -1.97 -9.24
N VAL A 180 4.18 -2.76 -8.33
CA VAL A 180 3.45 -3.53 -7.32
C VAL A 180 2.70 -2.61 -6.34
N MET A 181 3.35 -1.56 -5.84
CA MET A 181 2.69 -0.62 -4.94
C MET A 181 1.54 0.11 -5.63
N LEU A 182 1.71 0.52 -6.89
CA LEU A 182 0.65 1.21 -7.64
C LEU A 182 -0.54 0.30 -7.90
N GLY A 183 -0.32 -0.95 -8.31
CA GLY A 183 -1.38 -1.95 -8.51
C GLY A 183 -2.14 -2.24 -7.21
N ALA A 184 -1.41 -2.48 -6.11
CA ALA A 184 -1.99 -2.70 -4.78
C ALA A 184 -2.81 -1.49 -4.27
N LEU A 185 -2.32 -0.27 -4.51
CA LEU A 185 -3.00 0.97 -4.13
C LEU A 185 -4.24 1.25 -5.00
N ALA A 186 -4.15 1.01 -6.31
CA ALA A 186 -5.24 1.22 -7.26
C ALA A 186 -6.44 0.29 -6.97
N HIS A 187 -6.18 -0.94 -6.55
CA HIS A 187 -7.24 -1.92 -6.26
C HIS A 187 -7.83 -1.80 -4.84
N VAL A 188 -7.37 -0.85 -4.01
CA VAL A 188 -7.85 -0.58 -2.64
C VAL A 188 -7.82 -1.80 -1.68
N ARG A 189 -7.34 -2.98 -2.14
CA ARG A 189 -7.24 -4.19 -1.32
C ARG A 189 -6.20 -4.07 -0.20
N ALA A 190 -5.18 -3.22 -0.36
CA ALA A 190 -4.04 -3.17 0.56
C ALA A 190 -4.23 -2.28 1.80
N LEU A 191 -4.99 -1.18 1.77
CA LEU A 191 -5.09 -0.28 2.92
C LEU A 191 -5.95 -0.85 4.07
N ALA A 192 -6.81 -1.83 3.77
CA ALA A 192 -7.73 -2.43 4.73
C ALA A 192 -7.11 -3.60 5.55
N GLY A 193 -5.92 -4.09 5.17
CA GLY A 193 -5.40 -5.36 5.64
C GLY A 193 -3.90 -5.36 5.91
N GLY A 194 -3.40 -4.43 6.72
CA GLY A 194 -2.10 -4.62 7.40
C GLY A 194 -0.88 -4.90 6.52
N THR A 195 -0.87 -4.50 5.24
CA THR A 195 0.31 -4.58 4.37
C THR A 195 1.39 -3.66 4.94
N ALA A 196 2.23 -4.25 5.79
CA ALA A 196 3.36 -3.58 6.39
C ALA A 196 4.47 -3.58 5.35
N PHE A 197 4.55 -2.53 4.55
CA PHE A 197 5.74 -2.27 3.75
C PHE A 197 6.89 -1.87 4.70
N VAL A 198 7.62 -2.82 5.27
CA VAL A 198 8.61 -2.55 6.32
C VAL A 198 9.98 -2.29 5.73
N ALA A 199 10.44 -1.03 5.74
CA ALA A 199 11.80 -0.63 5.42
C ALA A 199 12.85 -1.29 6.36
N VAL A 200 13.43 -2.43 5.96
CA VAL A 200 14.56 -3.04 6.67
C VAL A 200 15.80 -3.00 5.79
N THR A 201 16.91 -2.51 6.35
CA THR A 201 18.25 -2.67 5.78
C THR A 201 18.96 -3.74 6.59
N SER A 202 18.76 -5.01 6.25
CA SER A 202 19.52 -6.10 6.87
C SER A 202 20.94 -6.17 6.28
N ALA A 203 21.95 -6.20 7.16
CA ALA A 203 23.36 -6.39 6.80
C ALA A 203 23.74 -7.88 6.61
N THR A 204 22.82 -8.81 6.85
CA THR A 204 23.00 -10.24 6.62
C THR A 204 21.99 -10.71 5.58
N ALA A 205 22.45 -10.87 4.33
CA ALA A 205 21.61 -11.29 3.21
C ALA A 205 21.21 -12.77 3.33
N GLU A 206 20.18 -13.06 4.11
CA GLU A 206 19.45 -14.32 3.98
C GLU A 206 18.69 -14.31 2.65
N ARG A 207 18.65 -15.46 1.96
CA ARG A 207 17.96 -15.59 0.68
C ARG A 207 16.65 -16.34 0.86
N VAL A 208 15.59 -15.83 0.26
CA VAL A 208 14.31 -16.51 0.12
C VAL A 208 14.27 -17.14 -1.25
N SER A 209 14.08 -18.46 -1.31
CA SER A 209 14.01 -19.19 -2.58
C SER A 209 12.57 -19.58 -2.88
N VAL A 210 12.05 -19.12 -4.00
CA VAL A 210 10.71 -19.47 -4.51
C VAL A 210 10.88 -20.21 -5.82
N THR A 211 10.23 -21.37 -5.93
CA THR A 211 10.24 -22.17 -7.14
C THR A 211 8.86 -22.16 -7.79
N PHE A 212 8.83 -21.89 -9.09
CA PHE A 212 7.67 -21.89 -9.95
C PHE A 212 7.75 -23.10 -10.86
N ARG A 213 6.65 -23.84 -10.99
CA ARG A 213 6.50 -24.81 -12.06
C ARG A 213 5.07 -24.87 -12.52
N ARG A 214 4.84 -25.32 -13.75
CA ARG A 214 3.47 -25.56 -14.23
C ARG A 214 2.79 -26.58 -13.31
N ARG A 215 1.53 -26.31 -12.93
CA ARG A 215 0.73 -27.26 -12.17
C ARG A 215 0.57 -28.58 -12.94
N ALA A 216 0.85 -29.68 -12.27
CA ALA A 216 0.59 -31.03 -12.74
C ALA A 216 -0.73 -31.56 -12.14
N ALA A 217 -1.33 -32.56 -12.79
CA ALA A 217 -2.62 -33.11 -12.37
C ALA A 217 -2.57 -33.84 -11.02
N ASP A 218 -1.37 -34.28 -10.63
CA ASP A 218 -1.04 -35.00 -9.41
C ASP A 218 -0.46 -34.12 -8.29
N ASP A 219 -0.37 -32.81 -8.51
CA ASP A 219 0.09 -31.88 -7.48
C ASP A 219 -0.93 -31.79 -6.34
N PRO A 220 -0.48 -31.83 -5.07
CA PRO A 220 -1.34 -31.60 -3.92
C PRO A 220 -1.91 -30.18 -3.92
N GLU A 221 -2.98 -29.94 -3.16
CA GLU A 221 -3.47 -28.58 -2.94
C GLU A 221 -2.35 -27.73 -2.32
N GLY A 222 -2.11 -26.57 -2.92
CA GLY A 222 -1.10 -25.61 -2.49
C GLY A 222 -1.31 -24.27 -3.18
N GLU A 223 -0.40 -23.33 -2.95
CA GLU A 223 -0.54 -21.98 -3.45
C GLU A 223 -0.30 -21.91 -4.97
N LEU A 224 -1.22 -21.25 -5.67
CA LEU A 224 -1.26 -21.17 -7.12
C LEU A 224 -1.38 -19.71 -7.54
N ILE A 225 -0.66 -19.34 -8.59
CA ILE A 225 -0.90 -18.08 -9.32
C ILE A 225 -1.27 -18.40 -10.76
N ARG A 226 -2.14 -17.57 -11.35
CA ARG A 226 -2.55 -17.68 -12.74
C ARG A 226 -1.90 -16.57 -13.55
N VAL A 227 -1.06 -16.97 -14.48
CA VAL A 227 -0.40 -16.03 -15.39
C VAL A 227 -0.99 -16.21 -16.78
N THR A 228 -1.47 -15.12 -17.38
CA THR A 228 -1.94 -15.12 -18.76
C THR A 228 -0.77 -15.05 -19.73
N VAL A 229 -0.66 -16.04 -20.63
CA VAL A 229 0.44 -16.16 -21.60
C VAL A 229 -0.09 -15.92 -23.01
N PRO A 230 0.48 -15.00 -23.80
CA PRO A 230 0.06 -14.84 -25.19
C PRO A 230 0.22 -16.15 -25.96
N ASP A 231 -0.75 -16.50 -26.82
CA ASP A 231 -0.86 -17.83 -27.44
C ASP A 231 0.34 -18.25 -28.31
N GLU A 232 1.20 -17.30 -28.67
CA GLU A 232 2.39 -17.50 -29.51
C GLU A 232 3.71 -17.64 -28.73
N VAL A 233 3.67 -17.63 -27.39
CA VAL A 233 4.85 -17.49 -26.54
C VAL A 233 5.23 -18.82 -25.87
N ALA A 234 6.43 -19.33 -26.17
CA ALA A 234 6.99 -20.54 -25.54
C ALA A 234 7.22 -20.34 -24.03
N TYR A 235 7.13 -21.42 -23.24
CA TYR A 235 7.33 -21.42 -21.78
C TYR A 235 8.62 -20.67 -21.35
N ASP A 236 9.70 -20.76 -22.11
CA ASP A 236 10.97 -20.07 -21.85
C ASP A 236 10.85 -18.52 -21.86
N GLN A 237 9.89 -17.97 -22.61
CA GLN A 237 9.59 -16.53 -22.60
C GLN A 237 8.69 -16.11 -21.42
N LEU A 238 7.87 -17.02 -20.88
CA LEU A 238 7.19 -16.83 -19.58
C LEU A 238 8.23 -16.71 -18.47
N VAL A 239 9.24 -17.58 -18.51
CA VAL A 239 10.38 -17.56 -17.58
C VAL A 239 11.21 -16.28 -17.74
N LEU A 240 11.44 -15.80 -18.96
CA LEU A 240 12.13 -14.53 -19.20
C LEU A 240 11.29 -13.30 -18.81
N ARG A 241 9.96 -13.36 -18.93
CA ARG A 241 9.06 -12.29 -18.47
C ARG A 241 8.92 -12.29 -16.96
N LEU A 242 8.85 -13.45 -16.32
CA LEU A 242 9.00 -13.60 -14.87
C LEU A 242 10.35 -13.04 -14.45
N ALA A 243 11.48 -13.46 -15.03
CA ALA A 243 12.81 -12.93 -14.72
C ALA A 243 12.95 -11.41 -14.98
N ALA A 244 12.27 -10.87 -15.99
CA ALA A 244 12.26 -9.43 -16.28
C ALA A 244 11.33 -8.64 -15.34
N ALA A 245 10.23 -9.25 -14.89
CA ALA A 245 9.28 -8.70 -13.92
C ALA A 245 9.74 -8.90 -12.46
N THR A 246 10.55 -9.92 -12.21
CA THR A 246 11.11 -10.31 -10.92
C THR A 246 12.62 -10.07 -10.91
N LEU A 247 12.96 -8.82 -10.58
CA LEU A 247 14.00 -8.51 -9.60
C LEU A 247 15.43 -8.66 -10.13
N ALA A 248 16.35 -7.88 -9.56
CA ALA A 248 17.78 -8.07 -9.77
C ALA A 248 18.30 -9.34 -9.05
N ALA A 249 17.57 -10.45 -9.15
CA ALA A 249 17.79 -11.71 -8.44
C ALA A 249 18.41 -12.76 -9.38
N PRO A 250 19.29 -13.65 -8.87
CA PRO A 250 19.75 -14.79 -9.64
C PRO A 250 18.57 -15.70 -9.99
N LEU A 251 18.38 -15.94 -11.28
CA LEU A 251 17.42 -16.89 -11.82
C LEU A 251 18.14 -18.21 -12.09
N VAL A 252 17.62 -19.30 -11.54
CA VAL A 252 18.05 -20.66 -11.92
C VAL A 252 16.91 -21.33 -12.65
N ILE A 253 17.14 -21.70 -13.91
CA ILE A 253 16.21 -22.47 -14.73
C ILE A 253 16.65 -23.92 -14.70
N ASP A 254 15.81 -24.81 -14.18
CA ASP A 254 16.04 -26.26 -14.19
C ASP A 254 14.87 -26.96 -14.89
N GLY A 255 15.00 -27.14 -16.21
CA GLY A 255 14.01 -27.80 -17.05
C GLY A 255 12.65 -27.10 -17.03
N ARG A 256 11.69 -27.66 -16.26
CA ARG A 256 10.30 -27.17 -16.13
C ARG A 256 10.04 -26.38 -14.84
N ALA A 257 11.09 -26.08 -14.09
CA ALA A 257 11.01 -25.30 -12.87
C ALA A 257 11.92 -24.08 -12.96
N VAL A 258 11.44 -22.97 -12.39
CA VAL A 258 12.19 -21.72 -12.27
C VAL A 258 12.36 -21.44 -10.79
N ARG A 259 13.59 -21.23 -10.34
CA ARG A 259 13.88 -20.80 -8.97
C ARG A 259 14.32 -19.34 -8.98
N LEU A 260 13.65 -18.53 -8.17
CA LEU A 260 14.03 -17.16 -7.83
C LEU A 260 14.69 -17.15 -6.46
N ASP A 261 15.91 -16.63 -6.38
CA ASP A 261 16.61 -16.41 -5.11
C ASP A 261 16.58 -14.91 -4.77
N LEU A 262 15.64 -14.53 -3.89
CA LEU A 262 15.40 -13.15 -3.49
C LEU A 262 16.18 -12.81 -2.22
N LEU A 263 16.55 -11.55 -2.06
CA LEU A 263 17.14 -11.07 -0.81
C LEU A 263 16.02 -10.83 0.21
N ARG A 264 16.11 -11.47 1.38
CA ARG A 264 15.24 -11.19 2.51
C ARG A 264 15.49 -9.75 3.00
N ALA A 265 14.41 -9.02 3.25
CA ALA A 265 14.48 -7.66 3.80
C ALA A 265 14.94 -7.66 5.26
#